data_AF-A0A533I196-F1
#
_entry.id   AF-A0A533I196-F1
#
_cell.length_a   1.000
_cell.length_b   1.000
_cell.length_c   1.000
_cell.angle_alpha   90.00
_cell.angle_beta   90.00
_cell.angle_gamma   90.00
#
_symmetry.space_group_name_H-M   'P 1'
#
loop_
_entity.id
_entity.type
_entity.pdbx_description
1 polymer ?
#
loop_
_entity_poly.entity_id
_entity_poly.type
_entity_poly.pdbx_seq_one_letter_code
_entity_poly.pdbx_strand_id
1 'polypeptide(L)' 'MTESKTSEAQKKASKAYYEKNKERALMNNRRTAARTFVRRYATKEDMENLIEIFNNENPNAKL' A
#
# COMPACT_ATOMS: atom_id res chain seq x y z
N MET A 1 16.60 24.35 -12.27
CA MET A 1 16.75 23.00 -11.70
C MET A 1 16.67 23.13 -10.19
N THR A 2 15.63 22.60 -9.54
CA THR A 2 15.47 22.70 -8.07
C THR A 2 16.42 21.73 -7.40
N GLU A 3 17.33 22.23 -6.56
CA GLU A 3 18.23 21.39 -5.76
C GLU A 3 17.42 20.48 -4.84
N SER A 4 17.74 19.18 -4.86
CA SER A 4 17.10 18.20 -3.99
C SER A 4 17.61 18.38 -2.57
N LYS A 5 16.70 18.62 -1.61
CA LYS A 5 17.02 18.72 -0.17
C LYS A 5 17.56 17.41 0.44
N THR A 6 17.52 16.30 -0.30
CA THR A 6 17.92 14.97 0.17
C THR A 6 19.25 14.57 -0.45
N SER A 7 20.24 14.25 0.39
CA SER A 7 21.56 13.84 -0.07
C SER A 7 21.53 12.46 -0.72
N GLU A 8 22.47 12.18 -1.62
CA GLU A 8 22.61 10.86 -2.25
C GLU A 8 22.82 9.74 -1.22
N ALA A 9 23.51 10.04 -0.10
CA ALA A 9 23.68 9.11 1.01
C ALA A 9 22.34 8.75 1.67
N GLN A 10 21.47 9.75 1.89
CA GLN A 10 20.12 9.53 2.45
C GLN A 10 19.24 8.72 1.49
N LYS A 11 19.33 8.97 0.17
CA LYS A 11 18.63 8.18 -0.86
C LYS A 11 19.09 6.72 -0.84
N LYS A 12 20.40 6.48 -0.78
CA LYS A 12 20.99 5.14 -0.69
C LYS A 12 20.56 4.40 0.57
N ALA A 13 20.59 5.07 1.72
CA ALA A 13 20.13 4.50 2.99
C ALA A 13 18.63 4.14 2.96
N SER A 14 17.80 5.03 2.43
CA SER A 14 16.36 4.79 2.26
C SER A 14 16.08 3.59 1.35
N LYS A 15 16.82 3.49 0.24
CA LYS A 15 16.74 2.36 -0.68
C LYS A 15 17.15 1.04 -0.01
N ALA A 16 18.27 1.02 0.71
CA ALA A 16 18.73 -0.17 1.42
C ALA A 16 17.74 -0.63 2.50
N TYR A 17 17.14 0.32 3.24
CA TYR A 17 16.08 0.00 4.20
C TYR A 17 14.85 -0.62 3.52
N TYR A 18 14.41 -0.05 2.40
CA TYR A 18 13.29 -0.60 1.63
C TYR A 18 13.61 -2.00 1.11
N GLU A 19 14.82 -2.21 0.59
CA GLU A 19 15.27 -3.51 0.09
C GLU A 19 15.34 -4.59 1.18
N LYS A 20 15.69 -4.22 2.42
CA LYS A 20 15.68 -5.13 3.56
C LYS A 20 14.26 -5.42 4.08
N ASN A 21 13.31 -4.52 3.85
CA ASN A 21 11.94 -4.59 4.38
C ASN A 21 10.87 -4.69 3.27
N LYS A 22 11.21 -5.33 2.14
CA LYS A 22 10.39 -5.35 0.92
C LYS A 22 8.94 -5.76 1.18
N GLU A 23 8.73 -6.83 1.94
CA GLU A 23 7.39 -7.36 2.22
C GLU A 23 6.52 -6.38 3.02
N ARG A 24 7.09 -5.82 4.10
CA ARG A 24 6.40 -4.82 4.92
C ARG A 24 6.09 -3.56 4.12
N ALA A 25 7.03 -3.12 3.29
CA ALA A 25 6.84 -1.96 2.46
C ALA A 25 5.77 -2.20 1.38
N LEU A 26 5.78 -3.37 0.75
CA LEU A 26 4.75 -3.79 -0.21
C LEU A 26 3.36 -3.83 0.44
N MET A 27 3.24 -4.41 1.64
CA MET A 27 1.98 -4.42 2.39
C MET A 27 1.49 -3.00 2.69
N ASN A 28 2.38 -2.11 3.15
CA ASN A 28 2.04 -0.72 3.44
C ASN A 28 1.60 0.05 2.18
N ASN A 29 2.27 -0.19 1.05
CA ASN A 29 1.90 0.40 -0.23
C ASN A 29 0.51 -0.04 -0.67
N ARG A 30 0.24 -1.36 -0.64
CA ARG A 30 -1.09 -1.92 -0.95
C ARG A 30 -2.19 -1.34 -0.06
N ARG A 31 -1.94 -1.28 1.26
CA ARG A 31 -2.89 -0.70 2.24
C ARG A 31 -3.15 0.78 1.96
N THR A 32 -2.12 1.54 1.60
CA THR A 32 -2.24 2.97 1.31
C THR A 32 -3.01 3.20 0.01
N ALA A 33 -2.72 2.43 -1.04
CA ALA A 33 -3.45 2.46 -2.30
C ALA A 33 -4.94 2.13 -2.09
N ALA A 34 -5.25 1.06 -1.35
CA ALA A 34 -6.62 0.68 -1.01
C ALA A 34 -7.36 1.81 -0.27
N ARG A 35 -6.72 2.43 0.73
CA ARG A 35 -7.31 3.59 1.44
C ARG A 35 -7.61 4.76 0.50
N THR A 36 -6.72 5.04 -0.44
CA THR A 36 -6.93 6.11 -1.43
C THR A 36 -8.10 5.77 -2.35
N PHE A 37 -8.19 4.52 -2.82
CA PHE A 37 -9.30 4.04 -3.64
C PHE A 37 -10.64 4.24 -2.93
N VAL A 38 -10.77 3.71 -1.71
CA VAL A 38 -11.99 3.83 -0.89
C VAL A 38 -12.38 5.28 -0.64
N ARG A 39 -11.41 6.17 -0.43
CA ARG A 39 -11.70 7.59 -0.09
C ARG A 39 -12.10 8.46 -1.27
N ARG A 40 -11.67 8.12 -2.49
CA ARG A 40 -11.73 9.05 -3.63
C ARG A 40 -12.44 8.52 -4.86
N TYR A 41 -12.51 7.20 -5.02
CA TYR A 41 -12.89 6.59 -6.29
C TYR A 41 -13.96 5.51 -6.13
N ALA A 42 -13.98 4.78 -5.02
CA ALA A 42 -14.89 3.66 -4.84
C ALA A 42 -16.36 4.08 -4.81
N THR A 43 -17.19 3.33 -5.52
CA THR A 43 -18.65 3.36 -5.39
C THR A 43 -19.13 2.40 -4.30
N LYS A 44 -20.43 2.43 -3.98
CA LYS A 44 -21.04 1.48 -3.03
C LYS A 44 -20.92 0.04 -3.54
N GLU A 45 -21.19 -0.17 -4.82
CA GLU A 45 -21.10 -1.47 -5.48
C GLU A 45 -19.66 -2.02 -5.47
N ASP A 46 -18.65 -1.18 -5.73
CA ASP A 46 -17.24 -1.59 -5.61
C ASP A 46 -16.92 -2.11 -4.21
N MET A 47 -17.44 -1.43 -3.18
CA MET A 47 -17.18 -1.85 -1.79
C MET A 47 -17.91 -3.15 -1.45
N GLU A 48 -19.13 -3.35 -1.93
CA GLU A 48 -19.88 -4.59 -1.75
C GLU A 48 -19.14 -5.77 -2.40
N ASN A 49 -18.68 -5.61 -3.64
CA ASN A 49 -17.87 -6.61 -4.36
C ASN A 49 -16.55 -6.90 -3.64
N LEU A 50 -15.83 -5.87 -3.16
CA LEU A 50 -14.56 -6.05 -2.43
C LEU A 50 -14.76 -6.77 -1.09
N ILE A 51 -15.87 -6.51 -0.40
CA ILE A 51 -16.23 -7.21 0.84
C ILE A 51 -16.59 -8.66 0.55
N GLU A 52 -17.33 -8.94 -0.52
CA GLU A 52 -17.64 -10.31 -0.95
C GLU A 52 -16.37 -11.11 -1.26
N ILE A 53 -15.46 -10.54 -2.05
CA ILE A 53 -14.15 -11.16 -2.33
C ILE A 53 -13.40 -11.44 -1.03
N PHE A 54 -13.36 -10.48 -0.10
CA PHE A 54 -12.69 -10.68 1.19
C PHE A 54 -13.30 -11.85 1.97
N ASN A 55 -14.63 -11.92 2.08
CA ASN A 55 -15.31 -12.96 2.82
C ASN A 55 -15.14 -14.36 2.20
N ASN A 56 -15.14 -14.44 0.87
CA ASN A 56 -15.09 -15.71 0.14
C ASN A 56 -13.66 -16.25 0.00
N GLU A 57 -12.68 -15.37 -0.25
CA GLU A 57 -11.33 -15.77 -0.66
C GLU A 57 -10.26 -15.57 0.42
N ASN A 58 -10.45 -14.62 1.35
CA ASN A 58 -9.42 -14.32 2.34
C ASN A 58 -9.51 -15.29 3.53
N PRO A 59 -8.45 -16.07 3.85
CA PRO A 59 -8.47 -16.97 4.99
C PRO A 59 -8.71 -16.25 6.33
N ASN A 60 -8.34 -14.97 6.41
CA ASN A 60 -8.52 -14.16 7.62
C ASN A 60 -9.98 -13.76 7.87
N ALA A 61 -10.90 -13.96 6.92
CA ALA A 61 -12.31 -13.65 7.10
C ALA A 61 -13.05 -14.72 7.95
N LYS A 62 -12.46 -15.91 8.12
CA LYS A 62 -13.04 -17.03 8.88
C LYS A 62 -12.61 -17.06 10.36
N LEU A 63 -11.84 -16.06 10.79
CA LEU A 63 -11.25 -15.96 12.14
C LEU A 63 -12.14 -15.21 13.11
#